data_AF-A0AAN6GH80-F1
#
_entry.id   AF-A0AAN6GH80-F1
#
_cell.length_a   1.000
_cell.length_b   1.000
_cell.length_c   1.000
_cell.angle_alpha   90.00
_cell.angle_beta   90.00
_cell.angle_gamma   90.00
#
_symmetry.space_group_name_H-M   'P 1'
#
loop_
_entity.id
_entity.type
_entity.pdbx_description
1 polymer ?
#
loop_
_entity_poly.entity_id
_entity_poly.type
_entity_poly.pdbx_seq_one_letter_code
_entity_poly.pdbx_strand_id
1 'polypeptide(L)'
;MNDPSGAGGSAALPDTPLARDFPHIAALPRPTLESLAANADPQYYSALIHTEPQIAALLQQRSELLQRVRQLARRNEDELRPPLEQVRQETQRYFVQAREAEDVQWKEEERRLLEAHRRFAPPALLAQLQQSTARIYEQSEDLANALVEGRPLPPHLLGAARELLAQQQHPGSSLAAGGGAGIEDTPSADPVPTFTKAFLALRTAYHRRAMIEERWRRDMIRID
;
A
#
# COMPACT_ATOMS: atom_id res chain seq x y z
N MET A 1 100.25 49.72 3.87
CA MET A 1 99.93 49.65 5.31
C MET A 1 98.45 49.99 5.44
N ASN A 2 97.52 49.14 5.81
CA ASN A 2 97.51 47.74 6.24
C ASN A 2 96.06 47.24 6.03
N ASP A 3 95.90 46.07 5.42
CA ASP A 3 94.83 45.14 5.84
C ASP A 3 95.20 44.57 7.22
N PRO A 4 94.21 44.16 8.02
CA PRO A 4 93.97 42.71 8.14
C PRO A 4 92.46 42.40 8.08
N SER A 5 92.00 41.46 7.27
CA SER A 5 92.06 40.00 7.48
C SER A 5 91.44 39.54 8.80
N GLY A 6 90.35 38.76 8.68
CA GLY A 6 90.02 37.69 9.63
C GLY A 6 88.83 37.96 10.57
N ALA A 7 87.69 37.36 10.25
CA ALA A 7 87.00 36.43 11.14
C ALA A 7 85.74 35.88 10.45
N GLY A 8 85.93 34.79 9.69
CA GLY A 8 84.87 33.81 9.51
C GLY A 8 84.55 33.21 10.88
N GLY A 9 83.69 33.90 11.63
CA GLY A 9 83.15 33.42 12.88
C GLY A 9 82.11 32.37 12.58
N SER A 10 82.52 31.09 12.62
CA SER A 10 81.63 29.99 12.93
C SER A 10 81.05 30.23 14.32
N ALA A 11 80.05 31.10 14.43
CA ALA A 11 79.33 31.33 15.67
C ALA A 11 78.64 30.00 16.01
N ALA A 12 79.03 29.42 17.16
CA ALA A 12 78.34 28.28 17.72
C ALA A 12 76.85 28.60 17.80
N LEU A 13 76.04 27.87 17.03
CA LEU A 13 74.60 28.00 17.04
C LEU A 13 74.11 27.79 18.48
N PRO A 14 73.31 28.70 19.05
CA PRO A 14 72.71 28.46 20.37
C PRO A 14 71.82 27.22 20.30
N ASP A 15 71.86 26.39 21.37
CA ASP A 15 70.99 25.22 21.58
C ASP A 15 69.52 25.64 21.67
N THR A 16 68.97 26.00 20.52
CA THR A 16 67.58 26.36 20.34
C THR A 16 66.85 25.14 19.77
N PRO A 17 65.56 24.95 20.09
CA PRO A 17 64.78 23.85 19.51
C PRO A 17 64.78 23.90 17.98
N LEU A 18 64.87 25.10 17.38
CA LEU A 18 65.02 25.28 15.94
C LEU A 18 66.36 24.73 15.42
N ALA A 19 67.47 24.93 16.13
CA ALA A 19 68.78 24.39 15.74
C ALA A 19 68.87 22.86 15.93
N ARG A 20 68.10 22.30 16.87
CA ARG A 20 68.02 20.86 17.13
C ARG A 20 67.17 20.12 16.09
N ASP A 21 66.03 20.68 15.72
CA ASP A 21 65.05 20.01 14.86
C ASP A 21 65.25 20.37 13.38
N PHE A 22 65.78 21.57 13.09
CA PHE A 22 65.97 22.11 11.73
C PHE A 22 67.33 22.81 11.57
N PRO A 23 68.44 22.04 11.59
CA PRO A 23 69.80 22.60 11.61
C PRO A 23 70.11 23.44 10.36
N HIS A 24 69.50 23.11 9.22
CA HIS A 24 69.67 23.84 7.97
C HIS A 24 68.97 25.20 7.96
N ILE A 25 67.86 25.33 8.68
CA ILE A 25 67.09 26.57 8.80
C ILE A 25 67.77 27.48 9.82
N ALA A 26 68.26 26.93 10.93
CA ALA A 26 68.97 27.68 11.96
C ALA A 26 70.29 28.29 11.48
N ALA A 27 70.91 27.72 10.43
CA ALA A 27 72.14 28.23 9.81
C ALA A 27 71.93 29.45 8.90
N LEU A 28 70.68 29.81 8.55
CA LEU A 28 70.38 30.96 7.70
C LEU A 28 70.57 32.29 8.46
N PRO A 29 71.00 33.37 7.77
CA PRO A 29 71.19 34.65 8.41
C PRO A 29 69.84 35.22 8.86
N ARG A 30 69.83 35.88 10.03
CA ARG A 30 68.66 36.52 10.65
C ARG A 30 67.76 37.34 9.70
N PRO A 31 68.28 38.20 8.80
CA PRO A 31 67.42 38.92 7.86
C PRO A 31 66.65 38.00 6.92
N THR A 32 67.22 36.85 6.54
CA THR A 32 66.56 35.83 5.70
C THR A 32 65.52 35.06 6.49
N LEU A 33 65.74 34.82 7.79
CA LEU A 33 64.74 34.21 8.68
C LEU A 33 63.56 35.15 8.94
N GLU A 34 63.80 36.45 9.08
CA GLU A 34 62.75 37.47 9.23
C GLU A 34 61.92 37.61 7.94
N SER A 35 62.56 37.57 6.76
CA SER A 35 61.84 37.56 5.48
C SER A 35 61.05 36.27 5.23
N LEU A 36 61.57 35.12 5.69
CA LEU A 36 60.87 33.83 5.66
C LEU A 36 59.67 33.82 6.61
N ALA A 37 59.83 34.33 7.84
CA ALA A 37 58.75 34.42 8.81
C ALA A 37 57.63 35.38 8.37
N ALA A 38 57.99 36.45 7.65
CA ALA A 38 57.03 37.38 7.06
C ALA A 38 56.33 36.84 5.80
N ASN A 39 56.69 35.63 5.31
CA ASN A 39 56.20 35.04 4.06
C ASN A 39 56.31 36.00 2.85
N ALA A 40 57.40 36.78 2.77
CA ALA A 40 57.57 37.78 1.71
C ALA A 40 57.65 37.13 0.31
N ASP A 41 58.28 35.96 0.21
CA ASP A 41 58.46 35.21 -1.04
C ASP A 41 57.92 33.77 -0.91
N PRO A 42 56.67 33.50 -1.36
CA PRO A 42 56.05 32.18 -1.24
C PRO A 42 56.80 31.07 -1.98
N GLN A 43 57.48 31.40 -3.08
CA GLN A 43 58.23 30.43 -3.87
C GLN A 43 59.52 29.98 -3.17
N TYR A 44 60.22 30.92 -2.52
CA TYR A 44 61.41 30.61 -1.73
C TYR A 44 61.05 29.75 -0.50
N TYR A 45 59.95 30.09 0.18
CA TYR A 45 59.41 29.31 1.28
C TYR A 45 59.02 27.88 0.84
N SER A 46 58.35 27.74 -0.31
CA SER A 46 58.00 26.42 -0.85
C SER A 46 59.23 25.58 -1.20
N ALA A 47 60.26 26.17 -1.80
CA ALA A 47 61.50 25.48 -2.13
C ALA A 47 62.22 25.00 -0.86
N LEU A 48 62.30 25.84 0.16
CA LEU A 48 62.93 25.52 1.44
C LEU A 48 62.18 24.40 2.19
N ILE A 49 60.84 24.43 2.17
CA ILE A 49 60.01 23.34 2.71
C ILE A 49 60.27 22.00 1.99
N HIS A 50 60.42 22.03 0.67
CA HIS A 50 60.67 20.83 -0.11
C HIS A 50 62.11 20.31 0.02
N THR A 51 63.06 21.14 0.46
CA THR A 51 64.43 20.70 0.75
C THR A 51 64.58 20.01 2.10
N GLU A 52 63.68 20.28 3.06
CA GLU A 52 63.73 19.65 4.38
C GLU A 52 63.13 18.23 4.32
N PRO A 53 63.90 17.17 4.61
CA PRO A 53 63.49 15.79 4.33
C PRO A 53 62.28 15.35 5.18
N GLN A 54 62.17 15.83 6.42
CA GLN A 54 61.05 15.52 7.30
C GLN A 54 59.73 16.13 6.80
N ILE A 55 59.77 17.39 6.37
CA ILE A 55 58.59 18.10 5.88
C ILE A 55 58.21 17.58 4.49
N ALA A 56 59.18 17.26 3.64
CA ALA A 56 58.95 16.60 2.36
C ALA A 56 58.25 15.23 2.54
N ALA A 57 58.67 14.42 3.52
CA ALA A 57 58.03 13.14 3.83
C ALA A 57 56.58 13.33 4.31
N LEU A 58 56.31 14.29 5.20
CA LEU A 58 54.95 14.61 5.65
C LEU A 58 54.06 15.14 4.52
N LEU A 59 54.60 15.96 3.62
CA LEU A 59 53.88 16.44 2.44
C LEU A 59 53.57 15.31 1.46
N GLN A 60 54.50 14.38 1.27
CA GLN A 60 54.28 13.18 0.47
C GLN A 60 53.15 12.34 1.08
N GLN A 61 53.21 12.04 2.37
CA GLN A 61 52.15 11.31 3.08
C GLN A 61 50.79 12.03 2.98
N ARG A 62 50.76 13.35 3.16
CA ARG A 62 49.55 14.16 2.97
C ARG A 62 49.01 14.02 1.54
N SER A 63 49.88 14.07 0.52
CA SER A 63 49.47 13.93 -0.87
C SER A 63 48.89 12.55 -1.17
N GLU A 64 49.49 11.49 -0.61
CA GLU A 64 49.01 10.12 -0.73
C GLU A 64 47.64 9.96 -0.07
N LEU A 65 47.44 10.52 1.13
CA LEU A 65 46.15 10.52 1.80
C LEU A 65 45.08 11.26 1.00
N LEU A 66 45.39 12.43 0.45
CA LEU A 66 44.46 13.16 -0.42
C LEU A 66 44.11 12.36 -1.68
N GLN A 67 45.08 11.67 -2.28
CA GLN A 67 44.82 10.78 -3.41
C GLN A 67 43.90 9.62 -3.02
N ARG A 68 44.13 8.97 -1.87
CA ARG A 68 43.28 7.90 -1.35
C ARG A 68 41.85 8.38 -1.08
N VAL A 69 41.68 9.54 -0.44
CA VAL A 69 40.35 10.12 -0.19
C VAL A 69 39.63 10.42 -1.51
N ARG A 70 40.33 10.97 -2.50
CA ARG A 70 39.75 11.20 -3.83
C ARG A 70 39.37 9.90 -4.53
N GLN A 71 40.18 8.85 -4.42
CA GLN A 71 39.86 7.53 -4.98
C GLN A 71 38.64 6.91 -4.30
N LEU A 72 38.54 7.01 -2.97
CA LEU A 72 37.37 6.54 -2.23
C LEU A 72 36.12 7.33 -2.58
N ALA A 73 36.22 8.66 -2.73
CA ALA A 73 35.12 9.50 -3.17
C ALA A 73 34.63 9.08 -4.56
N ARG A 74 35.54 8.91 -5.53
CA ARG A 74 35.22 8.40 -6.88
C ARG A 74 34.55 7.04 -6.83
N ARG A 75 35.10 6.10 -6.06
CA ARG A 75 34.52 4.77 -5.90
C ARG A 75 33.10 4.83 -5.35
N ASN A 76 32.87 5.66 -4.34
CA ASN A 76 31.54 5.84 -3.76
C ASN A 76 30.56 6.44 -4.75
N GLU A 77 30.99 7.44 -5.54
CA GLU A 77 30.17 8.12 -6.54
C GLU A 77 29.87 7.24 -7.76
N ASP A 78 30.88 6.54 -8.28
CA ASP A 78 30.80 5.80 -9.54
C ASP A 78 30.23 4.38 -9.32
N GLU A 79 30.66 3.66 -8.29
CA GLU A 79 30.30 2.25 -8.09
C GLU A 79 29.10 2.07 -7.15
N LEU A 80 29.08 2.80 -6.02
CA LEU A 80 28.13 2.50 -4.94
C LEU A 80 26.85 3.32 -5.01
N ARG A 81 26.93 4.58 -5.44
CA ARG A 81 25.77 5.46 -5.50
C ARG A 81 24.68 4.98 -6.48
N PRO A 82 24.99 4.52 -7.71
CA PRO A 82 23.96 4.08 -8.65
C PRO A 82 23.09 2.91 -8.14
N PRO A 83 23.64 1.78 -7.63
CA PRO A 83 22.80 0.68 -7.14
C PRO A 83 22.01 1.07 -5.88
N LEU A 84 22.57 1.92 -5.00
CA LEU A 84 21.83 2.41 -3.84
C LEU A 84 20.66 3.30 -4.24
N GLU A 85 20.85 4.18 -5.23
CA GLU A 85 19.77 5.00 -5.77
C GLU A 85 18.70 4.13 -6.47
N GLN A 86 19.11 3.07 -7.18
CA GLN A 86 18.16 2.11 -7.78
C GLN A 86 17.32 1.43 -6.70
N VAL A 87 17.94 0.84 -5.67
CA VAL A 87 17.21 0.19 -4.56
C VAL A 87 16.30 1.19 -3.84
N ARG A 88 16.76 2.44 -3.65
CA ARG A 88 15.92 3.49 -3.08
C ARG A 88 14.70 3.80 -3.94
N GLN A 89 14.86 3.90 -5.25
CA GLN A 89 13.74 4.13 -6.17
C GLN A 89 12.77 2.95 -6.19
N GLU A 90 13.28 1.72 -6.17
CA GLU A 90 12.45 0.51 -6.13
C GLU A 90 11.64 0.43 -4.84
N THR A 91 12.29 0.59 -3.68
CA THR A 91 11.61 0.60 -2.38
C THR A 91 10.59 1.72 -2.28
N GLN A 92 10.88 2.91 -2.83
CA GLN A 92 9.91 3.99 -2.90
C GLN A 92 8.71 3.63 -3.79
N ARG A 93 8.93 2.99 -4.95
CA ARG A 93 7.84 2.53 -5.82
C ARG A 93 6.96 1.49 -5.14
N TYR A 94 7.56 0.48 -4.50
CA TYR A 94 6.81 -0.53 -3.76
C TYR A 94 6.04 0.08 -2.58
N PHE A 95 6.63 1.05 -1.88
CA PHE A 95 5.95 1.75 -0.80
C PHE A 95 4.74 2.53 -1.30
N VAL A 96 4.88 3.26 -2.42
CA VAL A 96 3.75 3.99 -3.03
C VAL A 96 2.66 3.01 -3.48
N GLN A 97 3.02 1.92 -4.15
CA GLN A 97 2.05 0.89 -4.57
C GLN A 97 1.34 0.25 -3.38
N ALA A 98 2.06 -0.06 -2.30
CA ALA A 98 1.48 -0.61 -1.09
C ALA A 98 0.50 0.38 -0.43
N ARG A 99 0.85 1.67 -0.41
CA ARG A 99 -0.04 2.72 0.09
C ARG A 99 -1.28 2.89 -0.78
N GLU A 100 -1.15 2.88 -2.10
CA GLU A 100 -2.29 2.93 -3.02
C GLU A 100 -3.21 1.72 -2.83
N ALA A 101 -2.66 0.52 -2.66
CA ALA A 101 -3.43 -0.69 -2.40
C ALA A 101 -4.17 -0.61 -1.05
N GLU A 102 -3.51 -0.12 0.00
CA GLU A 102 -4.12 0.09 1.32
C GLU A 102 -5.22 1.17 1.29
N ASP A 103 -4.99 2.28 0.59
CA ASP A 103 -5.91 3.42 0.65
C ASP A 103 -7.12 3.28 -0.27
N VAL A 104 -6.95 2.64 -1.43
CA VAL A 104 -8.00 2.51 -2.44
C VAL A 104 -8.58 1.12 -2.41
N GLN A 105 -7.76 0.11 -2.72
CA GLN A 105 -8.25 -1.26 -2.94
C GLN A 105 -8.81 -1.86 -1.65
N TRP A 106 -8.09 -1.74 -0.55
CA TRP A 106 -8.54 -2.29 0.74
C TRP A 106 -9.84 -1.63 1.21
N LYS A 107 -9.99 -0.31 1.08
CA LYS A 107 -11.21 0.40 1.49
C LYS A 107 -12.41 0.01 0.62
N GLU A 108 -12.21 -0.20 -0.69
CA GLU A 108 -13.26 -0.69 -1.58
C GLU A 108 -13.69 -2.11 -1.21
N GLU A 109 -12.74 -3.01 -0.98
CA GLU A 109 -13.04 -4.38 -0.57
C GLU A 109 -13.68 -4.45 0.81
N GLU A 110 -13.25 -3.63 1.77
CA GLU A 110 -13.89 -3.52 3.07
C GLU A 110 -15.33 -3.05 2.95
N ARG A 111 -15.62 -2.08 2.08
CA ARG A 111 -17.01 -1.67 1.78
C ARG A 111 -17.82 -2.81 1.18
N ARG A 112 -17.27 -3.55 0.21
CA ARG A 112 -17.95 -4.70 -0.40
C ARG A 112 -18.22 -5.80 0.64
N LEU A 113 -17.26 -6.07 1.52
CA LEU A 113 -17.41 -7.04 2.61
C LEU A 113 -18.48 -6.58 3.61
N LEU A 114 -18.49 -5.31 3.99
CA LEU A 114 -19.52 -4.76 4.89
C LEU A 114 -20.91 -4.79 4.24
N GLU A 115 -21.02 -4.50 2.95
CA GLU A 115 -22.28 -4.63 2.22
C GLU A 115 -22.75 -6.08 2.13
N ALA A 116 -21.83 -7.00 1.84
CA ALA A 116 -22.13 -8.43 1.83
C ALA A 116 -22.56 -8.89 3.23
N HIS A 117 -21.86 -8.49 4.28
CA HIS A 117 -22.22 -8.83 5.66
C HIS A 117 -23.58 -8.23 6.03
N ARG A 118 -23.89 -7.00 5.66
CA ARG A 118 -25.22 -6.40 5.88
C ARG A 118 -26.34 -7.16 5.19
N ARG A 119 -26.11 -7.69 3.99
CA ARG A 119 -27.11 -8.43 3.20
C ARG A 119 -27.26 -9.89 3.63
N PHE A 120 -26.14 -10.54 3.94
CA PHE A 120 -26.04 -11.98 4.17
C PHE A 120 -25.79 -12.35 5.62
N ALA A 121 -25.77 -11.39 6.55
CA ALA A 121 -25.76 -11.70 7.97
C ALA A 121 -27.00 -12.55 8.32
N PRO A 122 -26.86 -13.61 9.15
CA PRO A 122 -27.99 -14.43 9.59
C PRO A 122 -29.24 -13.64 10.04
N PRO A 123 -29.14 -12.57 10.85
CA PRO A 123 -30.31 -11.77 11.20
C PRO A 123 -30.94 -11.03 10.00
N ALA A 124 -30.15 -10.57 9.03
CA ALA A 124 -30.65 -9.89 7.84
C ALA A 124 -31.41 -10.86 6.93
N LEU A 125 -30.88 -12.07 6.74
CA LEU A 125 -31.55 -13.12 5.98
C LEU A 125 -32.84 -13.59 6.66
N LEU A 126 -32.84 -13.72 7.98
CA LEU A 126 -34.04 -14.06 8.76
C LEU A 126 -35.11 -12.97 8.64
N ALA A 127 -34.72 -11.69 8.74
CA ALA A 127 -35.63 -10.57 8.54
C ALA A 127 -36.20 -10.53 7.11
N GLN A 128 -35.37 -10.82 6.11
CA GLN A 128 -35.81 -10.93 4.72
C GLN A 128 -36.80 -12.09 4.53
N LEU A 129 -36.54 -13.25 5.17
CA LEU A 129 -37.45 -14.39 5.17
C LEU A 129 -38.80 -13.99 5.76
N GLN A 130 -38.82 -13.38 6.94
CA GLN A 130 -40.03 -12.87 7.62
C GLN A 130 -40.83 -11.92 6.73
N GLN A 131 -40.17 -10.92 6.15
CA GLN A 131 -40.82 -9.97 5.26
C GLN A 131 -41.43 -10.69 4.04
N SER A 132 -40.72 -11.66 3.47
CA SER A 132 -41.23 -12.44 2.34
C SER A 132 -42.42 -13.33 2.72
N THR A 133 -42.42 -13.89 3.93
CA THR A 133 -43.51 -14.72 4.46
C THR A 133 -44.76 -13.87 4.71
N ALA A 134 -44.59 -12.68 5.30
CA ALA A 134 -45.68 -11.71 5.49
C ALA A 134 -46.27 -11.27 4.14
N ARG A 135 -45.43 -10.99 3.13
CA ARG A 135 -45.91 -10.65 1.78
C ARG A 135 -46.74 -11.77 1.14
N ILE A 136 -46.34 -13.03 1.26
CA ILE A 136 -47.12 -14.16 0.71
C ILE A 136 -48.45 -14.30 1.47
N TYR A 137 -48.44 -14.06 2.78
CA TYR A 137 -49.65 -14.04 3.58
C TYR A 137 -50.61 -12.96 3.07
N GLU A 138 -50.16 -11.71 2.97
CA GLU A 138 -50.94 -10.58 2.44
C GLU A 138 -51.48 -10.88 1.03
N GLN A 139 -50.64 -11.38 0.12
CA GLN A 139 -51.06 -11.79 -1.23
C GLN A 139 -52.17 -12.84 -1.22
N SER A 140 -52.12 -13.79 -0.30
CA SER A 140 -53.17 -14.81 -0.18
C SER A 140 -54.47 -14.25 0.38
N GLU A 141 -54.40 -13.29 1.29
CA GLU A 141 -55.58 -12.57 1.82
C GLU A 141 -56.18 -11.65 0.75
N ASP A 142 -55.37 -10.92 0.00
CA ASP A 142 -55.82 -10.06 -1.10
C ASP A 142 -56.54 -10.87 -2.19
N LEU A 143 -56.02 -12.07 -2.51
CA LEU A 143 -56.65 -12.99 -3.44
C LEU A 143 -58.01 -13.47 -2.90
N ALA A 144 -58.09 -13.82 -1.60
CA ALA A 144 -59.33 -14.20 -0.93
C ALA A 144 -60.36 -13.06 -0.92
N ASN A 145 -59.93 -11.84 -0.57
CA ASN A 145 -60.76 -10.65 -0.55
C ASN A 145 -61.30 -10.33 -1.95
N ALA A 146 -60.48 -10.44 -3.00
CA ALA A 146 -60.93 -10.25 -4.37
C ALA A 146 -62.05 -11.22 -4.77
N LEU A 147 -61.99 -12.48 -4.33
CA LEU A 147 -63.05 -13.46 -4.57
C LEU A 147 -64.33 -13.12 -3.79
N VAL A 148 -64.21 -12.76 -2.51
CA VAL A 148 -65.36 -12.43 -1.64
C VAL A 148 -66.08 -11.17 -2.14
N GLU A 149 -65.34 -10.18 -2.60
CA GLU A 149 -65.87 -8.92 -3.14
C GLU A 149 -66.38 -9.07 -4.58
N GLY A 150 -66.25 -10.24 -5.21
CA GLY A 150 -66.64 -10.48 -6.60
C GLY A 150 -65.81 -9.69 -7.62
N ARG A 151 -64.61 -9.21 -7.23
CA ARG A 151 -63.70 -8.50 -8.12
C ARG A 151 -63.00 -9.49 -9.05
N PRO A 152 -62.61 -9.08 -10.27
CA PRO A 152 -61.78 -9.91 -11.13
C PRO A 152 -60.48 -10.28 -10.39
N LEU A 153 -60.05 -11.53 -10.51
CA LEU A 153 -58.84 -11.98 -9.84
C LEU A 153 -57.65 -11.15 -10.35
N PRO A 154 -56.86 -10.55 -9.45
CA PRO A 154 -55.72 -9.74 -9.83
C PRO A 154 -54.68 -10.58 -10.61
N PRO A 155 -54.32 -10.20 -11.84
CA PRO A 155 -53.47 -11.01 -12.71
C PRO A 155 -52.04 -11.16 -12.17
N HIS A 156 -51.55 -10.16 -11.42
CA HIS A 156 -50.24 -10.20 -10.81
C HIS A 156 -50.13 -11.23 -9.67
N LEU A 157 -51.21 -11.46 -8.90
CA LEU A 157 -51.24 -12.48 -7.84
C LEU A 157 -51.33 -13.89 -8.43
N LEU A 158 -52.06 -14.04 -9.54
CA LEU A 158 -52.09 -15.30 -10.31
C LEU A 158 -50.71 -15.61 -10.90
N GLY A 159 -50.01 -14.60 -11.43
CA GLY A 159 -48.62 -14.72 -11.88
C GLY A 159 -47.68 -15.17 -10.75
N ALA A 160 -47.75 -14.51 -9.58
CA ALA A 160 -46.95 -14.89 -8.41
C ALA A 160 -47.23 -16.33 -7.94
N ALA A 161 -48.49 -16.75 -7.93
CA ALA A 161 -48.86 -18.12 -7.57
C ALA A 161 -48.32 -19.15 -8.59
N ARG A 162 -48.32 -18.81 -9.88
CA ARG A 162 -47.76 -19.64 -10.96
C ARG A 162 -46.24 -19.80 -10.83
N GLU A 163 -45.53 -18.72 -10.52
CA GLU A 163 -44.09 -18.75 -10.27
C GLU A 163 -43.74 -19.63 -9.07
N LEU A 164 -44.49 -19.54 -7.98
CA LEU A 164 -44.32 -20.40 -6.81
C LEU A 164 -44.61 -21.87 -7.12
N LEU A 165 -45.61 -22.15 -7.95
CA LEU A 165 -45.91 -23.50 -8.43
C LEU A 165 -44.76 -24.07 -9.29
N ALA A 166 -44.18 -23.25 -10.18
CA ALA A 166 -43.03 -23.63 -10.99
C ALA A 166 -41.78 -23.91 -10.14
N GLN A 167 -41.54 -23.11 -9.10
CA GLN A 167 -40.44 -23.32 -8.14
C GLN A 167 -40.59 -24.62 -7.34
N GLN A 168 -41.82 -25.12 -7.13
CA GLN A 168 -42.05 -26.40 -6.45
C GLN A 168 -41.78 -27.62 -7.32
N GLN A 169 -41.87 -27.49 -8.66
CA GLN A 169 -41.69 -28.60 -9.59
C GLN A 169 -40.22 -28.83 -10.00
N HIS A 170 -39.36 -27.81 -9.91
CA HIS A 170 -37.93 -27.93 -10.25
C HIS A 170 -37.03 -27.25 -9.20
N PRO A 171 -36.44 -27.98 -8.25
CA PRO A 171 -35.60 -27.40 -7.19
C PRO A 171 -34.19 -26.96 -7.66
N GLY A 172 -33.91 -26.89 -8.97
CA GLY A 172 -32.54 -26.68 -9.48
C GLY A 172 -32.37 -26.01 -10.85
N SER A 173 -33.38 -25.34 -11.41
CA SER A 173 -33.24 -24.64 -12.69
C SER A 173 -33.59 -23.16 -12.57
N SER A 174 -32.63 -22.35 -12.12
CA SER A 174 -32.66 -20.91 -12.39
C SER A 174 -31.89 -20.66 -13.69
N LEU A 175 -32.62 -20.69 -14.82
CA LEU A 175 -32.31 -20.09 -16.13
C LEU A 175 -33.04 -20.91 -17.20
N ALA A 176 -34.35 -20.70 -17.31
CA ALA A 176 -35.09 -21.02 -18.52
C ALA A 176 -36.24 -20.01 -18.66
N ALA A 177 -35.90 -18.83 -19.17
CA ALA A 177 -36.87 -18.03 -19.90
C ALA A 177 -37.19 -18.80 -21.19
N GLY A 178 -38.26 -19.59 -21.18
CA GLY A 178 -38.72 -20.29 -22.40
C GLY A 178 -39.68 -21.43 -22.11
N GLY A 179 -40.96 -21.21 -22.43
CA GLY A 179 -41.89 -22.30 -22.77
C GLY A 179 -42.83 -22.77 -21.67
N GLY A 180 -43.66 -21.87 -21.12
CA GLY A 180 -44.80 -22.24 -20.29
C GLY A 180 -46.00 -22.69 -21.13
N ALA A 181 -45.99 -23.93 -21.63
CA ALA A 181 -47.20 -24.59 -22.11
C ALA A 181 -48.03 -25.06 -20.90
N GLY A 182 -49.27 -24.56 -20.75
CA GLY A 182 -50.27 -25.17 -19.88
C GLY A 182 -50.82 -24.33 -18.72
N ILE A 183 -50.98 -23.01 -18.87
CA ILE A 183 -52.11 -22.28 -18.25
C ILE A 183 -52.54 -21.27 -19.31
N GLU A 184 -53.63 -21.58 -20.00
CA GLU A 184 -54.25 -20.74 -21.01
C GLU A 184 -54.65 -19.39 -20.42
N ASP A 185 -54.25 -18.29 -21.07
CA ASP A 185 -54.87 -16.97 -20.94
C ASP A 185 -56.26 -16.98 -21.60
N THR A 186 -57.14 -17.90 -21.20
CA THR A 186 -58.54 -17.87 -21.58
C THR A 186 -59.31 -17.14 -20.48
N PRO A 187 -59.88 -15.94 -20.73
CA PRO A 187 -60.73 -15.22 -19.77
C PRO A 187 -62.10 -15.91 -19.51
N SER A 188 -62.19 -17.20 -19.84
CA SER A 188 -63.34 -18.08 -19.74
C SER A 188 -63.11 -19.26 -18.77
N ALA A 189 -61.94 -19.35 -18.13
CA ALA A 189 -61.72 -20.35 -17.08
C ALA A 189 -62.53 -19.96 -15.84
N ASP A 190 -63.30 -20.91 -15.30
CA ASP A 190 -64.10 -20.69 -14.09
C ASP A 190 -63.23 -20.01 -13.00
N PRO A 191 -63.70 -18.90 -12.39
CA PRO A 191 -62.88 -18.11 -11.47
C PRO A 191 -62.54 -18.90 -10.20
N VAL A 192 -63.39 -19.85 -9.82
CA VAL A 192 -63.27 -20.67 -8.61
C VAL A 192 -62.14 -21.70 -8.68
N PRO A 193 -62.00 -22.56 -9.72
CA PRO A 193 -60.85 -23.46 -9.83
C PRO A 193 -59.52 -22.72 -10.01
N THR A 194 -59.53 -21.57 -10.68
CA THR A 194 -58.33 -20.73 -10.85
C THR A 194 -57.91 -20.12 -9.50
N PHE A 195 -58.88 -19.59 -8.75
CA PHE A 195 -58.70 -19.13 -7.37
C PHE A 195 -58.11 -20.22 -6.48
N THR A 196 -58.76 -21.39 -6.42
CA THR A 196 -58.37 -22.46 -5.48
C THR A 196 -56.95 -22.95 -5.74
N LYS A 197 -56.55 -23.12 -7.01
CA LYS A 197 -55.17 -23.48 -7.37
C LYS A 197 -54.18 -22.41 -6.93
N ALA A 198 -54.46 -21.14 -7.20
CA ALA A 198 -53.57 -20.03 -6.86
C ALA A 198 -53.46 -19.82 -5.33
N PHE A 199 -54.59 -19.86 -4.62
CA PHE A 199 -54.65 -19.71 -3.18
C PHE A 199 -53.92 -20.85 -2.46
N LEU A 200 -54.11 -22.10 -2.92
CA LEU A 200 -53.43 -23.26 -2.35
C LEU A 200 -51.91 -23.20 -2.60
N ALA A 201 -51.48 -22.72 -3.77
CA ALA A 201 -50.06 -22.50 -4.06
C ALA A 201 -49.42 -21.45 -3.12
N LEU A 202 -50.09 -20.33 -2.90
CA LEU A 202 -49.62 -19.29 -1.97
C LEU A 202 -49.58 -19.79 -0.51
N ARG A 203 -50.62 -20.49 -0.06
CA ARG A 203 -50.68 -21.01 1.32
C ARG A 203 -49.69 -22.12 1.60
N THR A 204 -49.49 -23.04 0.65
CA THR A 204 -48.44 -24.06 0.78
C THR A 204 -47.05 -23.43 0.86
N ALA A 205 -46.77 -22.39 0.04
CA ALA A 205 -45.52 -21.65 0.11
C ALA A 205 -45.36 -20.89 1.44
N TYR A 206 -46.42 -20.24 1.94
CA TYR A 206 -46.44 -19.58 3.24
C TYR A 206 -46.09 -20.55 4.38
N HIS A 207 -46.82 -21.66 4.51
CA HIS A 207 -46.58 -22.61 5.59
C HIS A 207 -45.18 -23.22 5.53
N ARG A 208 -44.67 -23.50 4.32
CA ARG A 208 -43.30 -23.98 4.15
C ARG A 208 -42.28 -22.96 4.69
N ARG A 209 -42.42 -21.67 4.33
CA ARG A 209 -41.51 -20.61 4.79
C ARG A 209 -41.66 -20.33 6.30
N ALA A 210 -42.88 -20.36 6.83
CA ALA A 210 -43.15 -20.22 8.26
C ALA A 210 -42.48 -21.34 9.08
N MET A 211 -42.53 -22.59 8.60
CA MET A 211 -41.82 -23.70 9.26
C MET A 211 -40.29 -23.53 9.19
N ILE A 212 -39.76 -23.02 8.08
CA ILE A 212 -38.32 -22.73 7.94
C ILE A 212 -37.92 -21.62 8.92
N GLU A 213 -38.73 -20.56 9.02
CA GLU A 213 -38.49 -19.46 9.96
C GLU A 213 -38.48 -19.93 11.41
N GLU A 214 -39.47 -20.74 11.81
CA GLU A 214 -39.57 -21.28 13.17
C GLU A 214 -38.39 -22.22 13.51
N ARG A 215 -37.94 -23.02 12.54
CA ARG A 215 -36.73 -23.86 12.68
C ARG A 215 -35.47 -23.01 12.79
N TRP A 216 -35.37 -21.93 12.04
CA TRP A 216 -34.24 -21.01 12.11
C TRP A 216 -34.17 -20.30 13.47
N ARG A 217 -35.30 -19.79 13.98
CA ARG A 217 -35.37 -19.16 15.31
C ARG A 217 -35.00 -20.10 16.47
N ARG A 218 -35.14 -21.42 16.27
CA ARG A 218 -34.76 -22.46 17.24
C ARG A 218 -33.31 -22.94 17.10
N ASP A 219 -32.49 -22.28 16.27
CA ASP A 219 -31.13 -22.69 15.91
C ASP A 219 -31.02 -24.12 15.35
N MET A 220 -32.12 -24.68 14.82
CA MET A 220 -32.11 -26.02 14.22
C MET A 220 -31.53 -26.04 12.80
N ILE A 221 -31.28 -24.87 12.22
CA ILE A 221 -30.64 -24.71 10.92
C ILE A 221 -29.25 -24.13 11.18
N ARG A 222 -28.23 -24.99 11.24
CA ARG A 222 -26.84 -24.56 11.14
C ARG A 222 -26.51 -24.33 9.67
N ILE A 223 -26.10 -23.11 9.36
CA ILE A 223 -25.47 -22.79 8.08
C ILE A 223 -23.98 -23.01 8.34
N ASP A 224 -23.53 -24.27 8.20
CA ASP A 224 -22.11 -24.65 8.22
C ASP A 224 -21.48 -24.40 6.83
#